data_AF-A0A2J6SXE6-F1
#
_entry.id   AF-A0A2J6SXE6-F1
#
_cell.length_a   1.000
_cell.length_b   1.000
_cell.length_c   1.000
_cell.angle_alpha   90.00
_cell.angle_beta   90.00
_cell.angle_gamma   90.00
#
_symmetry.space_group_name_H-M   'P 1'
#
loop_
_entity.id
_entity.type
_entity.pdbx_description
1 polymer ?
#
loop_
_entity_poly.entity_id
_entity_poly.type
_entity_poly.pdbx_seq_one_letter_code
_entity_poly.pdbx_strand_id
1 'polypeptide(L)'
;MEGFFGNTQADASPDTLRASSSSRASLTPNDTARESPPEAPIAKADSGQIKKRGRKGHSKSRTGCFNCKKARIKCKENRPSCDYCAHRGLQCEWPEIQINQVGIVIRNPMPELTIPAAPQSNLPVFTMQDFRFFQHFISSAYPHHPIDNDWQWTHDVPSMACDFDFLLHAMLALSASDLAANSDDSNDMKLIPTSIMHRIKSIESLNKAVAAGIKSWQQGNAMIATCFTLLFQSVLLNDGLSEYISFLRGILTIGMQMGQRRMKFVFERLWGNEQLQSRDAELSAAPLINEEVVSAACRSFEKMSPLLKTKTEIGMYGLLLSMARSLVTSSKEGKSDICLYQLFMMMPHEEFREFTDSKNEVCQLLQAHFVAMQLIMTPISRVEWGKRKSPTEMQTEGRTGRWLTTLHNAMPPHMRGYYEWTLWVEKANYTN
;
A
#
# COMPACT_ATOMS: atom_id res chain seq x y z
N MET A 1 -2.60 -15.59 -22.74
CA MET A 1 -3.45 -14.96 -21.70
C MET A 1 -4.87 -14.70 -22.20
N GLU A 2 -5.07 -14.26 -23.44
CA GLU A 2 -6.41 -13.98 -24.01
C GLU A 2 -7.40 -15.15 -23.92
N GLY A 3 -6.98 -16.39 -24.17
CA GLY A 3 -7.88 -17.55 -24.04
C GLY A 3 -8.31 -17.93 -22.61
N PHE A 4 -7.63 -17.41 -21.58
CA PHE A 4 -7.92 -17.73 -20.18
C PHE A 4 -8.83 -16.70 -19.50
N PHE A 5 -8.69 -15.42 -19.89
CA PHE A 5 -9.42 -14.29 -19.31
C PHE A 5 -10.46 -13.68 -20.24
N GLY A 6 -10.55 -14.15 -21.49
CA GLY A 6 -11.32 -13.52 -22.58
C GLY A 6 -12.84 -13.61 -22.50
N ASN A 7 -13.45 -13.83 -21.34
CA ASN A 7 -14.91 -13.83 -21.18
C ASN A 7 -15.37 -13.60 -19.73
N THR A 8 -14.76 -12.66 -19.01
CA THR A 8 -15.27 -12.26 -17.69
C THR A 8 -16.48 -11.32 -17.86
N GLN A 9 -17.65 -11.88 -18.15
CA GLN A 9 -18.93 -11.17 -17.98
C GLN A 9 -19.19 -10.95 -16.49
N ALA A 10 -19.88 -9.85 -16.16
CA ALA A 10 -20.35 -9.57 -14.81
C ALA A 10 -21.24 -10.73 -14.30
N ASP A 11 -20.81 -11.46 -13.26
CA ASP A 11 -21.52 -12.65 -12.80
C ASP A 11 -22.61 -12.35 -11.75
N ALA A 12 -23.69 -13.10 -11.86
CA ALA A 12 -24.94 -13.06 -11.10
C ALA A 12 -24.80 -13.73 -9.72
N SER A 13 -23.90 -13.22 -8.87
CA SER A 13 -23.82 -13.67 -7.48
C SER A 13 -24.98 -13.09 -6.65
N PRO A 14 -25.59 -13.86 -5.71
CA PRO A 14 -26.75 -13.43 -4.93
C PRO A 14 -26.45 -12.24 -4.00
N ASP A 15 -25.19 -11.99 -3.66
CA ASP A 15 -24.78 -10.83 -2.86
C ASP A 15 -24.86 -9.49 -3.62
N THR A 16 -24.93 -9.53 -4.96
CA THR A 16 -25.01 -8.32 -5.80
C THR A 16 -26.41 -7.71 -5.88
N LEU A 17 -27.45 -8.46 -5.48
CA LEU A 17 -28.85 -8.01 -5.55
C LEU A 17 -29.28 -7.16 -4.34
N ARG A 18 -28.44 -7.02 -3.32
CA ARG A 18 -28.78 -6.27 -2.10
C ARG A 18 -28.09 -4.91 -1.97
N ALA A 19 -27.13 -4.60 -2.84
CA ALA A 19 -26.37 -3.34 -2.79
C ALA A 19 -26.70 -2.37 -3.95
N SER A 20 -27.54 -2.76 -4.90
CA SER A 20 -27.99 -1.92 -6.02
C SER A 20 -29.21 -1.06 -5.65
N SER A 21 -29.09 -0.28 -4.57
CA SER A 21 -29.97 0.86 -4.31
C SER A 21 -29.21 2.00 -3.64
N SER A 22 -28.25 2.57 -4.37
CA SER A 22 -27.67 3.87 -4.06
C SER A 22 -27.59 4.66 -5.36
N SER A 23 -28.55 5.56 -5.50
CA SER A 23 -28.82 6.42 -6.65
C SER A 23 -27.60 7.25 -7.04
N ARG A 24 -27.21 7.09 -8.30
CA ARG A 24 -26.28 7.94 -9.05
C ARG A 24 -26.98 9.28 -9.32
N ALA A 25 -26.65 10.33 -8.58
CA ALA A 25 -27.04 11.70 -8.92
C ALA A 25 -25.79 12.44 -9.43
N SER A 26 -25.68 12.48 -10.75
CA SER A 26 -24.66 13.23 -11.48
C SER A 26 -24.88 14.73 -11.30
N LEU A 27 -23.87 15.46 -10.82
CA LEU A 27 -23.82 16.91 -10.87
C LEU A 27 -23.13 17.31 -12.18
N THR A 28 -23.91 17.85 -13.12
CA THR A 28 -23.39 18.65 -14.26
C THR A 28 -23.87 20.08 -14.09
N PRO A 29 -23.02 21.11 -14.37
CA PRO A 29 -23.42 22.50 -14.27
C PRO A 29 -24.22 22.88 -15.52
N ASN A 30 -25.37 23.55 -15.33
CA ASN A 30 -26.14 24.10 -16.45
C ASN A 30 -26.24 25.62 -16.27
N ASP A 31 -25.61 26.34 -17.18
CA ASP A 31 -25.75 27.78 -17.38
C ASP A 31 -27.16 28.07 -17.90
N THR A 32 -28.01 28.69 -17.08
CA THR A 32 -29.08 29.57 -17.59
C THR A 32 -29.41 30.62 -16.54
N ALA A 33 -29.33 31.88 -16.96
CA ALA A 33 -29.68 33.07 -16.20
C ALA A 33 -31.14 33.02 -15.73
N ARG A 34 -31.39 33.45 -14.48
CA ARG A 34 -32.73 33.89 -14.07
C ARG A 34 -32.67 34.94 -12.97
N GLU A 35 -33.42 36.01 -13.23
CA GLU A 35 -33.58 37.24 -12.45
C GLU A 35 -34.13 36.98 -11.04
N SER A 36 -33.71 37.82 -10.08
CA SER A 36 -34.17 37.81 -8.69
C SER A 36 -35.41 38.70 -8.50
N PRO A 37 -36.41 38.25 -7.71
CA PRO A 37 -37.37 39.14 -7.05
C PRO A 37 -37.17 39.22 -5.52
N PRO A 38 -37.77 40.23 -4.86
CA PRO A 38 -37.19 40.89 -3.69
C PRO A 38 -37.65 40.36 -2.32
N GLU A 39 -36.90 40.76 -1.29
CA GLU A 39 -37.14 40.55 0.14
C GLU A 39 -38.50 41.08 0.63
N ALA A 40 -39.13 40.33 1.54
CA ALA A 40 -40.21 40.78 2.41
C ALA A 40 -40.14 40.08 3.79
N PRO A 41 -40.66 40.72 4.87
CA PRO A 41 -39.98 40.79 6.16
C PRO A 41 -40.37 39.73 7.19
N ILE A 42 -39.45 39.49 8.12
CA ILE A 42 -39.54 38.59 9.27
C ILE A 42 -40.56 39.13 10.28
N ALA A 43 -41.62 38.36 10.55
CA ALA A 43 -42.51 38.57 11.68
C ALA A 43 -42.03 37.78 12.91
N LYS A 44 -41.87 38.48 14.03
CA LYS A 44 -41.60 37.92 15.35
C LYS A 44 -42.87 37.22 15.88
N ALA A 45 -42.73 36.00 16.38
CA ALA A 45 -43.74 35.35 17.20
C ALA A 45 -43.11 34.80 18.50
N ASP A 46 -43.92 34.90 19.54
CA ASP A 46 -43.62 35.03 20.95
C ASP A 46 -43.27 33.72 21.66
N SER A 47 -42.61 33.93 22.79
CA SER A 47 -42.07 33.04 23.79
C SER A 47 -42.99 31.93 24.32
N GLY A 48 -42.44 30.71 24.36
CA GLY A 48 -42.97 29.57 25.09
C GLY A 48 -41.84 28.69 25.65
N GLN A 49 -41.19 29.16 26.73
CA GLN A 49 -40.11 28.43 27.40
C GLN A 49 -40.62 27.12 28.05
N ILE A 50 -40.34 25.97 27.44
CA ILE A 50 -40.37 24.68 28.14
C ILE A 50 -39.08 24.56 28.97
N LYS A 51 -39.14 24.96 30.23
CA LYS A 51 -38.07 24.72 31.21
C LYS A 51 -37.94 23.22 31.48
N LYS A 52 -37.03 22.54 30.78
CA LYS A 52 -36.49 21.25 31.23
C LYS A 52 -35.74 21.50 32.55
N ARG A 53 -36.36 21.15 33.68
CA ARG A 53 -35.71 21.11 34.99
C ARG A 53 -34.57 20.08 34.94
N GLY A 54 -33.35 20.54 34.66
CA GLY A 54 -32.16 19.76 34.96
C GLY A 54 -32.13 19.47 36.46
N ARG A 55 -31.94 18.20 36.84
CA ARG A 55 -31.65 17.86 38.24
C ARG A 55 -30.39 18.62 38.64
N LYS A 56 -30.52 19.55 39.60
CA LYS A 56 -29.39 20.17 40.29
C LYS A 56 -28.46 19.07 40.76
N GLY A 57 -27.26 19.00 40.20
CA GLY A 57 -26.21 18.13 40.71
C GLY A 57 -25.92 18.55 42.15
N HIS A 58 -26.21 17.67 43.11
CA HIS A 58 -25.86 17.92 44.49
C HIS A 58 -24.36 17.66 44.70
N SER A 59 -23.70 18.57 45.43
CA SER A 59 -22.33 18.42 45.93
C SER A 59 -22.17 17.03 46.56
N LYS A 60 -21.29 16.21 45.99
CA LYS A 60 -20.94 14.89 46.54
C LYS A 60 -20.34 15.10 47.93
N SER A 61 -20.96 14.55 48.97
CA SER A 61 -20.34 14.51 50.31
C SER A 61 -19.01 13.75 50.19
N ARG A 62 -17.93 14.39 50.62
CA ARG A 62 -16.57 13.81 50.59
C ARG A 62 -16.37 12.81 51.74
N THR A 63 -17.17 12.92 52.80
CA THR A 63 -17.05 12.22 54.08
C THR A 63 -18.09 11.11 54.30
N GLY A 64 -19.01 10.88 53.37
CA GLY A 64 -20.02 9.81 53.47
C GLY A 64 -19.44 8.38 53.53
N CYS A 65 -20.16 7.46 54.16
CA CYS A 65 -19.81 6.04 54.26
C CYS A 65 -19.74 5.35 52.89
N PHE A 66 -19.06 4.20 52.81
CA PHE A 66 -18.86 3.47 51.55
C PHE A 66 -20.16 3.07 50.87
N ASN A 67 -21.15 2.61 51.64
CA ASN A 67 -22.45 2.18 51.11
C ASN A 67 -23.23 3.35 50.49
N CYS A 68 -23.29 4.51 51.14
CA CYS A 68 -23.95 5.68 50.57
C CYS A 68 -23.21 6.24 49.34
N LYS A 69 -21.87 6.17 49.33
CA LYS A 69 -21.06 6.53 48.15
C LYS A 69 -21.34 5.59 46.97
N LYS A 70 -21.37 4.27 47.20
CA LYS A 70 -21.67 3.25 46.18
C LYS A 70 -23.09 3.41 45.63
N ALA A 71 -24.06 3.68 46.51
CA ALA A 71 -25.46 3.94 46.13
C ALA A 71 -25.70 5.33 45.50
N ARG A 72 -24.67 6.20 45.46
CA ARG A 72 -24.73 7.58 44.94
C ARG A 72 -25.84 8.42 45.59
N ILE A 73 -26.05 8.26 46.89
CA ILE A 73 -27.03 9.00 47.72
C ILE A 73 -26.34 9.87 48.77
N LYS A 74 -27.06 10.85 49.35
CA LYS A 74 -26.54 11.71 50.42
C LYS A 74 -26.43 10.93 51.73
N CYS A 75 -25.23 10.83 52.27
CA CYS A 75 -25.00 10.30 53.62
C CYS A 75 -25.28 11.37 54.67
N LYS A 76 -25.91 10.99 55.79
CA LYS A 76 -26.17 11.88 56.93
C LYS A 76 -25.05 11.90 57.97
N GLU A 77 -24.03 11.07 57.81
CA GLU A 77 -22.80 11.10 58.62
C GLU A 77 -22.97 10.78 60.12
N ASN A 78 -24.14 10.26 60.51
CA ASN A 78 -24.42 9.75 61.85
C ASN A 78 -23.53 8.53 62.16
N ARG A 79 -22.89 8.52 63.33
CA ARG A 79 -22.05 7.40 63.83
C ARG A 79 -22.73 6.75 65.04
N PRO A 80 -22.65 5.43 65.24
CA PRO A 80 -21.77 4.46 64.56
C PRO A 80 -22.27 3.96 63.18
N SER A 81 -23.55 4.09 62.86
CA SER A 81 -24.14 3.73 61.55
C SER A 81 -24.98 4.88 60.99
N CYS A 82 -24.92 5.13 59.69
CA CYS A 82 -25.77 6.13 59.05
C CYS A 82 -27.20 5.60 58.88
N ASP A 83 -28.19 6.51 58.86
CA ASP A 83 -29.62 6.17 58.78
C ASP A 83 -29.95 5.22 57.61
N TYR A 84 -29.31 5.43 56.45
CA TYR A 84 -29.50 4.56 55.28
C TYR A 84 -29.04 3.13 55.54
N CYS A 85 -27.87 2.95 56.16
CA CYS A 85 -27.35 1.63 56.48
C CYS A 85 -28.15 0.98 57.61
N ALA A 86 -28.53 1.75 58.63
CA ALA A 86 -29.36 1.28 59.73
C ALA A 86 -30.72 0.76 59.26
N HIS A 87 -31.44 1.53 58.43
CA HIS A 87 -32.74 1.12 57.88
C HIS A 87 -32.67 -0.11 56.97
N ARG A 88 -31.52 -0.35 56.34
CA ARG A 88 -31.32 -1.46 55.40
C ARG A 88 -30.63 -2.67 56.03
N GLY A 89 -30.31 -2.62 57.32
CA GLY A 89 -29.55 -3.67 58.01
C GLY A 89 -28.15 -3.88 57.41
N LEU A 90 -27.56 -2.86 56.80
CA LEU A 90 -26.23 -2.95 56.19
C LEU A 90 -25.16 -2.59 57.22
N GLN A 91 -24.04 -3.31 57.20
CA GLN A 91 -22.84 -2.96 57.94
C GLN A 91 -22.28 -1.61 57.43
N CYS A 92 -22.26 -0.60 58.29
CA CYS A 92 -21.91 0.77 57.91
C CYS A 92 -20.41 1.02 58.10
N GLU A 93 -19.66 0.96 57.00
CA GLU A 93 -18.22 1.19 57.02
C GLU A 93 -17.86 2.59 56.54
N TRP A 94 -17.03 3.27 57.34
CA TRP A 94 -16.55 4.61 57.09
C TRP A 94 -15.09 4.56 56.64
N PRO A 95 -14.65 5.42 55.69
CA PRO A 95 -13.24 5.55 55.39
C PRO A 95 -12.47 6.01 56.64
N GLU A 96 -11.37 5.35 56.97
CA GLU A 96 -10.47 5.77 58.05
C GLU A 96 -9.87 7.14 57.72
N ILE A 97 -10.19 8.13 58.54
CA ILE A 97 -9.52 9.43 58.53
C ILE A 97 -8.66 9.44 59.79
N GLN A 98 -7.36 9.22 59.66
CA GLN A 98 -6.44 9.37 60.77
C GLN A 98 -6.19 10.86 61.01
N ILE A 99 -6.64 11.35 62.17
CA ILE A 99 -6.38 12.71 62.65
C ILE A 99 -5.37 12.57 63.77
N ASN A 100 -4.10 12.90 63.52
CA ASN A 100 -3.12 13.05 64.60
C ASN A 100 -3.38 14.37 65.32
N GLN A 101 -3.19 14.38 66.65
CA GLN A 101 -3.64 15.39 67.63
C GLN A 101 -3.02 16.80 67.50
N VAL A 102 -2.49 17.19 66.34
CA VAL A 102 -1.94 18.52 66.10
C VAL A 102 -2.43 19.05 64.76
N GLY A 103 -3.74 19.30 64.62
CA GLY A 103 -4.35 20.25 63.67
C GLY A 103 -3.90 20.30 62.19
N ILE A 104 -3.14 19.33 61.68
CA ILE A 104 -2.54 19.34 60.35
C ILE A 104 -3.06 18.13 59.58
N VAL A 105 -3.70 18.41 58.44
CA VAL A 105 -4.16 17.40 57.49
C VAL A 105 -2.95 16.83 56.75
N ILE A 106 -2.37 15.75 57.26
CA ILE A 106 -1.37 14.97 56.53
C ILE A 106 -2.12 14.05 55.57
N ARG A 107 -2.04 14.33 54.27
CA ARG A 107 -2.51 13.41 53.24
C ARG A 107 -1.45 12.32 53.07
N ASN A 108 -1.66 11.15 53.68
CA ASN A 108 -0.91 9.98 53.23
C ASN A 108 -1.29 9.72 51.76
N PRO A 109 -0.32 9.57 50.84
CA PRO A 109 -0.63 9.07 49.51
C PRO A 109 -1.31 7.71 49.69
N MET A 110 -2.45 7.56 49.02
CA MET A 110 -3.14 6.28 48.91
C MET A 110 -2.08 5.23 48.52
N PRO A 111 -2.02 4.04 49.13
CA PRO A 111 -1.20 2.98 48.57
C PRO A 111 -1.61 2.90 47.11
N GLU A 112 -0.62 3.05 46.22
CA GLU A 112 -0.83 2.78 44.81
C GLU A 112 -1.46 1.40 44.75
N LEU A 113 -2.78 1.36 44.56
CA LEU A 113 -3.36 0.35 43.72
C LEU A 113 -2.65 0.58 42.41
N THR A 114 -1.52 -0.11 42.26
CA THR A 114 -0.98 -0.52 40.99
C THR A 114 -2.13 -1.28 40.37
N ILE A 115 -3.03 -0.52 39.72
CA ILE A 115 -3.79 -1.02 38.59
C ILE A 115 -2.65 -1.61 37.77
N PRO A 116 -2.57 -2.95 37.62
CA PRO A 116 -1.62 -3.52 36.69
C PRO A 116 -1.87 -2.73 35.42
N ALA A 117 -0.86 -1.99 34.94
CA ALA A 117 -0.96 -1.26 33.68
C ALA A 117 -1.67 -2.23 32.74
N ALA A 118 -2.90 -1.88 32.34
CA ALA A 118 -3.82 -2.81 31.69
C ALA A 118 -2.97 -3.63 30.73
N PRO A 119 -2.93 -4.98 30.85
CA PRO A 119 -1.91 -5.82 30.23
C PRO A 119 -1.74 -5.27 28.84
N GLN A 120 -0.58 -4.64 28.56
CA GLN A 120 -0.40 -3.82 27.36
C GLN A 120 -1.03 -4.61 26.26
N SER A 121 -2.20 -4.17 25.80
CA SER A 121 -2.94 -4.98 24.87
C SER A 121 -2.01 -4.99 23.68
N ASN A 122 -1.39 -6.14 23.39
CA ASN A 122 -0.54 -6.36 22.21
C ASN A 122 -1.38 -6.24 20.92
N LEU A 123 -2.54 -5.57 20.99
CA LEU A 123 -3.30 -5.08 19.87
C LEU A 123 -2.45 -3.97 19.23
N PRO A 124 -2.06 -4.13 17.96
CA PRO A 124 -1.37 -3.07 17.24
C PRO A 124 -2.30 -1.86 17.19
N VAL A 125 -1.98 -0.82 17.95
CA VAL A 125 -2.70 0.46 17.88
C VAL A 125 -2.25 1.15 16.61
N PHE A 126 -3.16 1.31 15.66
CA PHE A 126 -2.92 2.14 14.48
C PHE A 126 -2.59 3.57 14.93
N THR A 127 -1.42 4.06 14.54
CA THR A 127 -0.85 5.31 15.02
C THR A 127 -1.19 6.49 14.11
N MET A 128 -0.95 7.71 14.59
CA MET A 128 -1.03 8.91 13.73
C MET A 128 -0.05 8.84 12.55
N GLN A 129 1.08 8.15 12.74
CA GLN A 129 2.06 7.92 11.69
C GLN A 129 1.49 6.98 10.61
N ASP A 130 0.75 5.94 11.00
CA ASP A 130 0.07 5.07 10.05
C ASP A 130 -1.01 5.83 9.26
N PHE A 131 -1.71 6.78 9.90
CA PHE A 131 -2.63 7.66 9.20
C PHE A 131 -1.91 8.56 8.17
N ARG A 132 -0.75 9.13 8.52
CA ARG A 132 0.11 9.89 7.58
C ARG A 132 0.49 9.01 6.38
N PHE A 133 0.90 7.77 6.60
CA PHE A 133 1.22 6.84 5.52
C PHE A 133 0.01 6.53 4.64
N PHE A 134 -1.16 6.26 5.23
CA PHE A 134 -2.37 5.99 4.46
C PHE A 134 -2.78 7.20 3.61
N GLN A 135 -2.72 8.41 4.18
CA GLN A 135 -2.99 9.65 3.44
C GLN A 135 -1.97 9.87 2.31
N HIS A 136 -0.69 9.59 2.55
CA HIS A 136 0.35 9.68 1.53
C HIS A 136 0.15 8.66 0.40
N PHE A 137 -0.33 7.45 0.70
CA PHE A 137 -0.68 6.45 -0.31
C PHE A 137 -1.69 7.03 -1.31
N ILE A 138 -2.83 7.51 -0.81
CA ILE A 138 -3.95 7.96 -1.65
C ILE A 138 -3.65 9.27 -2.39
N SER A 139 -2.71 10.09 -1.90
CA SER A 139 -2.34 11.33 -2.57
C SER A 139 -1.20 11.15 -3.56
N SER A 140 -0.25 10.26 -3.27
CA SER A 140 1.09 10.40 -3.82
C SER A 140 1.87 9.11 -4.06
N ALA A 141 1.72 8.08 -3.24
CA ALA A 141 2.53 6.87 -3.36
C ALA A 141 1.84 5.69 -4.06
N TYR A 142 0.59 5.83 -4.50
CA TYR A 142 -0.14 4.75 -5.16
C TYR A 142 0.51 4.33 -6.50
N PRO A 143 0.47 3.03 -6.84
CA PRO A 143 1.01 2.51 -8.10
C PRO A 143 0.47 3.17 -9.38
N HIS A 144 1.32 3.20 -10.43
CA HIS A 144 0.91 3.61 -11.79
C HIS A 144 0.42 2.49 -12.69
N HIS A 145 0.63 1.23 -12.26
CA HIS A 145 0.05 0.06 -12.89
C HIS A 145 -1.10 -0.51 -12.06
N PRO A 146 -2.16 -1.05 -12.67
CA PRO A 146 -2.42 -1.04 -14.12
C PRO A 146 -2.67 0.38 -14.66
N ILE A 147 -2.28 0.62 -15.92
CA ILE A 147 -2.42 1.95 -16.54
C ILE A 147 -3.88 2.42 -16.49
N ASP A 148 -4.10 3.72 -16.29
CA ASP A 148 -5.42 4.38 -16.21
C ASP A 148 -6.34 3.93 -15.05
N ASN A 149 -5.81 3.28 -14.02
CA ASN A 149 -6.59 2.81 -12.87
C ASN A 149 -6.44 3.71 -11.62
N ASP A 150 -6.24 5.02 -11.81
CA ASP A 150 -6.05 6.00 -10.74
C ASP A 150 -7.22 6.01 -9.74
N TRP A 151 -8.45 5.92 -10.24
CA TRP A 151 -9.64 5.88 -9.40
C TRP A 151 -9.65 4.65 -8.50
N GLN A 152 -9.39 3.47 -9.06
CA GLN A 152 -9.33 2.21 -8.34
C GLN A 152 -8.27 2.28 -7.24
N TRP A 153 -7.10 2.85 -7.53
CA TRP A 153 -6.02 2.99 -6.55
C TRP A 153 -6.31 3.98 -5.43
N THR A 154 -7.05 5.06 -5.71
CA THR A 154 -7.30 6.15 -4.75
C THR A 154 -8.62 6.01 -4.00
N HIS A 155 -9.54 5.16 -4.47
CA HIS A 155 -10.88 4.99 -3.89
C HIS A 155 -11.18 3.53 -3.54
N ASP A 156 -11.18 2.62 -4.52
CA ASP A 156 -11.61 1.23 -4.32
C ASP A 156 -10.61 0.44 -3.45
N VAL A 157 -9.32 0.57 -3.73
CA VAL A 157 -8.24 -0.09 -2.98
C VAL A 157 -8.22 0.35 -1.50
N PRO A 158 -8.22 1.66 -1.18
CA PRO A 158 -8.33 2.13 0.21
C PRO A 158 -9.60 1.65 0.91
N SER A 159 -10.74 1.58 0.20
CA SER A 159 -11.98 1.03 0.77
C SER A 159 -11.84 -0.45 1.12
N MET A 160 -11.17 -1.25 0.28
CA MET A 160 -10.90 -2.67 0.57
C MET A 160 -9.89 -2.85 1.69
N ALA A 161 -8.92 -1.95 1.84
CA ALA A 161 -7.88 -2.04 2.87
C ALA A 161 -8.45 -2.06 4.30
N CYS A 162 -9.64 -1.49 4.52
CA CYS A 162 -10.36 -1.55 5.78
C CYS A 162 -10.69 -2.97 6.24
N ASP A 163 -10.82 -3.92 5.30
CA ASP A 163 -11.24 -5.30 5.57
C ASP A 163 -10.07 -6.31 5.48
N PHE A 164 -8.91 -5.89 4.99
CA PHE A 164 -7.79 -6.80 4.68
C PHE A 164 -6.44 -6.26 5.17
N ASP A 165 -5.97 -6.78 6.31
CA ASP A 165 -4.71 -6.38 6.96
C ASP A 165 -3.49 -6.44 6.03
N PHE A 166 -3.41 -7.46 5.17
CA PHE A 166 -2.30 -7.61 4.23
C PHE A 166 -2.22 -6.43 3.25
N LEU A 167 -3.37 -5.90 2.82
CA LEU A 167 -3.44 -4.78 1.89
C LEU A 167 -3.12 -3.47 2.62
N LEU A 168 -3.74 -3.24 3.78
CA LEU A 168 -3.46 -2.04 4.58
C LEU A 168 -1.96 -1.95 4.89
N HIS A 169 -1.36 -3.03 5.37
CA HIS A 169 0.08 -3.04 5.65
C HIS A 169 0.94 -2.83 4.39
N ALA A 170 0.58 -3.36 3.22
CA ALA A 170 1.31 -3.06 1.99
C ALA A 170 1.26 -1.56 1.65
N MET A 171 0.08 -0.93 1.75
CA MET A 171 -0.08 0.50 1.48
C MET A 171 0.78 1.37 2.40
N LEU A 172 0.79 1.04 3.71
CA LEU A 172 1.61 1.74 4.70
C LEU A 172 3.11 1.51 4.43
N ALA A 173 3.50 0.29 4.08
CA ALA A 173 4.87 -0.07 3.78
C ALA A 173 5.42 0.69 2.57
N LEU A 174 4.65 0.74 1.47
CA LEU A 174 5.01 1.50 0.27
C LEU A 174 5.15 2.99 0.59
N SER A 175 4.18 3.56 1.30
CA SER A 175 4.18 4.99 1.64
C SER A 175 5.33 5.38 2.57
N ALA A 176 5.66 4.53 3.54
CA ALA A 176 6.80 4.75 4.43
C ALA A 176 8.13 4.64 3.67
N SER A 177 8.29 3.65 2.79
CA SER A 177 9.46 3.52 1.91
C SER A 177 9.61 4.73 0.98
N ASP A 178 8.50 5.21 0.45
CA ASP A 178 8.49 6.35 -0.45
C ASP A 178 8.87 7.66 0.26
N LEU A 179 8.22 7.96 1.40
CA LEU A 179 8.57 9.12 2.22
C LEU A 179 10.04 9.10 2.65
N ALA A 180 10.55 7.93 3.10
CA ALA A 180 11.95 7.78 3.43
C ALA A 180 12.83 8.12 2.22
N ALA A 181 12.55 7.55 1.05
CA ALA A 181 13.37 7.74 -0.14
C ALA A 181 13.33 9.17 -0.72
N ASN A 182 12.33 9.98 -0.36
CA ASN A 182 12.12 11.35 -0.86
C ASN A 182 12.49 12.44 0.14
N SER A 183 12.98 12.06 1.32
CA SER A 183 13.28 13.00 2.40
C SER A 183 14.78 13.31 2.49
N ASP A 184 15.11 14.60 2.52
CA ASP A 184 16.43 15.08 2.94
C ASP A 184 16.54 15.19 4.47
N ASP A 185 15.42 14.99 5.19
CA ASP A 185 15.36 15.02 6.65
C ASP A 185 15.80 13.69 7.26
N SER A 186 16.81 13.76 8.13
CA SER A 186 17.26 12.66 9.00
C SER A 186 16.14 11.96 9.76
N ASN A 187 15.01 12.63 9.99
CA ASN A 187 13.87 12.07 10.71
C ASN A 187 13.04 11.10 9.86
N ASP A 188 12.89 11.34 8.56
CA ASP A 188 12.13 10.46 7.66
C ASP A 188 12.97 9.24 7.20
N MET A 189 14.32 9.31 7.29
CA MET A 189 15.19 8.10 7.22
C MET A 189 14.86 7.06 8.31
N LYS A 190 14.33 7.49 9.46
CA LYS A 190 13.90 6.59 10.54
C LYS A 190 12.62 5.81 10.19
N LEU A 191 12.02 6.06 9.04
CA LEU A 191 10.83 5.34 8.57
C LEU A 191 11.19 4.00 7.92
N ILE A 192 12.47 3.75 7.57
CA ILE A 192 12.92 2.49 6.94
C ILE A 192 12.58 1.26 7.80
N PRO A 193 12.88 1.20 9.11
CA PRO A 193 12.48 0.07 9.95
C PRO A 193 10.96 -0.14 9.98
N THR A 194 10.19 0.96 10.00
CA THR A 194 8.72 0.92 10.00
C THR A 194 8.17 0.40 8.67
N SER A 195 8.76 0.80 7.54
CA SER A 195 8.36 0.32 6.22
C SER A 195 8.61 -1.19 6.07
N ILE A 196 9.76 -1.67 6.55
CA ILE A 196 10.09 -3.10 6.56
C ILE A 196 9.17 -3.87 7.51
N MET A 197 8.86 -3.33 8.69
CA MET A 197 7.91 -3.96 9.62
C MET A 197 6.53 -4.16 8.98
N HIS A 198 5.98 -3.14 8.32
CA HIS A 198 4.70 -3.28 7.62
C HIS A 198 4.78 -4.24 6.43
N ARG A 199 5.89 -4.22 5.69
CA ARG A 199 6.14 -5.18 4.59
C ARG A 199 6.09 -6.63 5.10
N ILE A 200 6.78 -6.94 6.19
CA ILE A 200 6.79 -8.28 6.80
C ILE A 200 5.37 -8.70 7.19
N LYS A 201 4.64 -7.84 7.92
CA LYS A 201 3.25 -8.12 8.31
C LYS A 201 2.34 -8.35 7.11
N SER A 202 2.50 -7.56 6.04
CA SER A 202 1.76 -7.72 4.81
C SER A 202 2.02 -9.08 4.16
N ILE A 203 3.29 -9.47 3.98
CA ILE A 203 3.67 -10.74 3.36
C ILE A 203 3.20 -11.93 4.20
N GLU A 204 3.37 -11.89 5.52
CA GLU A 204 2.88 -12.95 6.42
C GLU A 204 1.36 -13.12 6.34
N SER A 205 0.62 -12.01 6.38
CA SER A 205 -0.84 -12.04 6.28
C SER A 205 -1.31 -12.45 4.88
N LEU A 206 -0.61 -12.04 3.82
CA LEU A 206 -0.90 -12.44 2.44
C LEU A 206 -0.68 -13.94 2.25
N ASN A 207 0.43 -14.48 2.76
CA ASN A 207 0.74 -15.91 2.67
C ASN A 207 -0.32 -16.76 3.38
N LYS A 208 -0.80 -16.32 4.54
CA LYS A 208 -1.94 -16.96 5.24
C LYS A 208 -3.21 -16.92 4.38
N ALA A 209 -3.50 -15.79 3.73
CA ALA A 209 -4.66 -15.66 2.85
C ALA A 209 -4.57 -16.53 1.59
N VAL A 210 -3.39 -16.60 0.95
CA VAL A 210 -3.12 -17.48 -0.20
C VAL A 210 -3.30 -18.94 0.20
N ALA A 211 -2.74 -19.36 1.33
CA ALA A 211 -2.87 -20.73 1.83
C ALA A 211 -4.33 -21.12 2.16
N ALA A 212 -5.13 -20.16 2.66
CA ALA A 212 -6.55 -20.35 2.92
C ALA A 212 -7.43 -20.37 1.66
N GLY A 213 -6.89 -19.95 0.51
CA GLY A 213 -7.60 -19.80 -0.75
C GLY A 213 -8.49 -18.55 -0.83
N ILE A 214 -8.75 -18.10 -2.06
CA ILE A 214 -9.58 -16.92 -2.34
C ILE A 214 -11.05 -17.26 -2.09
N LYS A 215 -11.70 -16.53 -1.16
CA LYS A 215 -13.09 -16.77 -0.75
C LYS A 215 -14.09 -15.81 -1.38
N SER A 216 -13.66 -14.60 -1.74
CA SER A 216 -14.50 -13.59 -2.36
C SER A 216 -13.74 -12.81 -3.42
N TRP A 217 -14.48 -12.14 -4.32
CA TRP A 217 -13.87 -11.29 -5.34
C TRP A 217 -13.15 -10.10 -4.70
N GLN A 218 -13.66 -9.53 -3.60
CA GLN A 218 -12.98 -8.45 -2.87
C GLN A 218 -11.63 -8.92 -2.32
N GLN A 219 -11.59 -10.11 -1.71
CA GLN A 219 -10.34 -10.66 -1.19
C GLN A 219 -9.32 -10.88 -2.31
N GLY A 220 -9.75 -11.47 -3.44
CA GLY A 220 -8.88 -11.67 -4.60
C GLY A 220 -8.31 -10.35 -5.15
N ASN A 221 -9.15 -9.32 -5.31
CA ASN A 221 -8.71 -7.99 -5.74
C ASN A 221 -7.78 -7.33 -4.73
N ALA A 222 -8.06 -7.44 -3.44
CA ALA A 222 -7.18 -6.95 -2.40
C ALA A 222 -5.81 -7.64 -2.47
N MET A 223 -5.76 -8.95 -2.72
CA MET A 223 -4.51 -9.69 -2.88
C MET A 223 -3.73 -9.23 -4.12
N ILE A 224 -4.41 -9.00 -5.26
CA ILE A 224 -3.78 -8.42 -6.47
C ILE A 224 -3.22 -7.02 -6.17
N ALA A 225 -4.00 -6.14 -5.56
CA ALA A 225 -3.58 -4.79 -5.17
C ALA A 225 -2.38 -4.83 -4.22
N THR A 226 -2.36 -5.80 -3.31
CA THR A 226 -1.24 -6.04 -2.38
C THR A 226 0.02 -6.44 -3.13
N CYS A 227 -0.07 -7.38 -4.08
CA CYS A 227 1.09 -7.76 -4.88
C CYS A 227 1.63 -6.60 -5.73
N PHE A 228 0.76 -5.79 -6.37
CA PHE A 228 1.20 -4.56 -7.04
C PHE A 228 1.88 -3.59 -6.09
N THR A 229 1.29 -3.34 -4.92
CA THR A 229 1.85 -2.41 -3.93
C THR A 229 3.23 -2.87 -3.44
N LEU A 230 3.40 -4.16 -3.14
CA LEU A 230 4.68 -4.72 -2.72
C LEU A 230 5.71 -4.81 -3.85
N LEU A 231 5.26 -4.99 -5.09
CA LEU A 231 6.08 -4.90 -6.30
C LEU A 231 6.68 -3.49 -6.43
N PHE A 232 5.85 -2.45 -6.32
CA PHE A 232 6.33 -1.07 -6.36
C PHE A 232 7.21 -0.71 -5.17
N GLN A 233 6.93 -1.26 -3.98
CA GLN A 233 7.82 -1.10 -2.84
C GLN A 233 9.19 -1.74 -3.12
N SER A 234 9.25 -2.85 -3.86
CA SER A 234 10.50 -3.54 -4.19
C SER A 234 11.42 -2.69 -5.08
N VAL A 235 10.86 -1.81 -5.92
CA VAL A 235 11.61 -0.79 -6.70
C VAL A 235 12.36 0.20 -5.80
N LEU A 236 11.90 0.38 -4.55
CA LEU A 236 12.51 1.27 -3.58
C LEU A 236 13.60 0.59 -2.73
N LEU A 237 13.78 -0.74 -2.89
CA LEU A 237 14.78 -1.54 -2.17
C LEU A 237 16.03 -1.77 -3.03
N ASN A 238 17.19 -1.87 -2.40
CA ASN A 238 18.48 -2.01 -3.10
C ASN A 238 18.66 -3.39 -3.76
N ASP A 239 18.00 -4.41 -3.22
CA ASP A 239 18.07 -5.82 -3.61
C ASP A 239 16.70 -6.39 -4.00
N GLY A 240 15.72 -5.52 -4.27
CA GLY A 240 14.32 -5.91 -4.47
C GLY A 240 13.97 -6.55 -5.82
N LEU A 241 14.93 -6.87 -6.70
CA LEU A 241 14.64 -7.40 -8.03
C LEU A 241 13.99 -8.80 -7.97
N SER A 242 14.50 -9.69 -7.12
CA SER A 242 13.90 -11.02 -6.93
C SER A 242 12.46 -10.94 -6.44
N GLU A 243 12.19 -10.04 -5.49
CA GLU A 243 10.86 -9.81 -4.93
C GLU A 243 9.94 -9.16 -5.94
N TYR A 244 10.44 -8.20 -6.72
CA TYR A 244 9.70 -7.57 -7.82
C TYR A 244 9.16 -8.65 -8.77
N ILE A 245 10.03 -9.58 -9.21
CA ILE A 245 9.63 -10.68 -10.09
C ILE A 245 8.69 -11.67 -9.37
N SER A 246 8.93 -11.95 -8.09
CA SER A 246 8.04 -12.80 -7.28
C SER A 246 6.62 -12.24 -7.18
N PHE A 247 6.47 -10.93 -6.98
CA PHE A 247 5.16 -10.30 -6.91
C PHE A 247 4.47 -10.20 -8.27
N LEU A 248 5.21 -10.02 -9.37
CA LEU A 248 4.65 -10.16 -10.73
C LEU A 248 3.99 -11.53 -10.93
N ARG A 249 4.67 -12.62 -10.52
CA ARG A 249 4.12 -13.99 -10.55
C ARG A 249 2.90 -14.14 -9.64
N GLY A 250 2.91 -13.50 -8.48
CA GLY A 250 1.80 -13.46 -7.53
C GLY A 250 0.53 -12.87 -8.15
N ILE A 251 0.65 -11.72 -8.83
CA ILE A 251 -0.46 -11.06 -9.54
C ILE A 251 -1.10 -12.03 -10.53
N LEU A 252 -0.29 -12.67 -11.38
CA LEU A 252 -0.81 -13.61 -12.38
C LEU A 252 -1.46 -14.84 -11.73
N THR A 253 -0.85 -15.40 -10.70
CA THR A 253 -1.35 -16.61 -10.03
C THR A 253 -2.72 -16.35 -9.38
N ILE A 254 -2.85 -15.25 -8.63
CA ILE A 254 -4.11 -14.84 -8.02
C ILE A 254 -5.14 -14.53 -9.11
N GLY A 255 -4.73 -13.81 -10.15
CA GLY A 255 -5.56 -13.53 -11.32
C GLY A 255 -6.13 -14.78 -11.95
N MET A 256 -5.29 -15.79 -12.21
CA MET A 256 -5.71 -17.06 -12.78
C MET A 256 -6.74 -17.79 -11.89
N GLN A 257 -6.50 -17.84 -10.58
CA GLN A 257 -7.45 -18.46 -9.63
C GLN A 257 -8.79 -17.73 -9.62
N MET A 258 -8.78 -16.39 -9.67
CA MET A 258 -9.99 -15.58 -9.77
C MET A 258 -10.72 -15.83 -11.10
N GLY A 259 -9.98 -15.88 -12.22
CA GLY A 259 -10.52 -16.12 -13.56
C GLY A 259 -11.19 -17.49 -13.69
N GLN A 260 -10.59 -18.55 -13.15
CA GLN A 260 -11.18 -19.90 -13.10
C GLN A 260 -12.52 -19.92 -12.35
N ARG A 261 -12.68 -19.03 -11.37
CA ARG A 261 -13.89 -18.89 -10.56
C ARG A 261 -14.82 -17.77 -11.06
N ARG A 262 -14.51 -17.17 -12.22
CA ARG A 262 -15.27 -16.05 -12.84
C ARG A 262 -15.51 -14.88 -11.87
N MET A 263 -14.54 -14.60 -11.00
CA MET A 263 -14.64 -13.49 -10.06
C MET A 263 -14.47 -12.15 -10.79
N LYS A 264 -15.17 -11.12 -10.29
CA LYS A 264 -15.02 -9.74 -10.76
C LYS A 264 -13.60 -9.21 -10.47
N PHE A 265 -13.02 -8.48 -11.41
CA PHE A 265 -11.82 -7.68 -11.21
C PHE A 265 -12.20 -6.20 -11.00
N VAL A 266 -11.53 -5.53 -10.05
CA VAL A 266 -11.66 -4.09 -9.79
C VAL A 266 -10.84 -3.29 -10.79
N PHE A 267 -9.63 -3.77 -11.09
CA PHE A 267 -8.77 -3.15 -12.08
C PHE A 267 -9.27 -3.41 -13.49
N GLU A 268 -9.43 -2.34 -14.25
CA GLU A 268 -9.81 -2.36 -15.65
C GLU A 268 -8.61 -2.68 -16.54
N ARG A 269 -8.85 -3.41 -17.63
CA ARG A 269 -7.83 -3.76 -18.63
C ARG A 269 -6.61 -4.47 -18.04
N LEU A 270 -6.76 -5.12 -16.89
CA LEU A 270 -5.66 -5.78 -16.17
C LEU A 270 -4.98 -6.87 -17.01
N TRP A 271 -5.75 -7.54 -17.88
CA TRP A 271 -5.29 -8.66 -18.69
C TRP A 271 -5.26 -8.29 -20.18
N GLY A 272 -4.26 -8.79 -20.90
CA GLY A 272 -4.11 -8.56 -22.34
C GLY A 272 -3.31 -7.31 -22.69
N ASN A 273 -3.37 -6.92 -23.96
CA ASN A 273 -2.52 -5.86 -24.53
C ASN A 273 -3.17 -4.46 -24.48
N GLU A 274 -4.39 -4.38 -23.95
CA GLU A 274 -5.23 -3.17 -23.97
C GLU A 274 -4.60 -1.98 -23.20
N GLN A 275 -3.73 -2.24 -22.22
CA GLN A 275 -3.03 -1.20 -21.46
C GLN A 275 -2.02 -0.42 -22.30
N LEU A 276 -1.25 -1.11 -23.16
CA LEU A 276 -0.30 -0.43 -24.04
C LEU A 276 -1.00 0.14 -25.28
N GLN A 277 -2.06 -0.50 -25.75
CA GLN A 277 -2.87 0.01 -26.87
C GLN A 277 -3.53 1.37 -26.54
N SER A 278 -3.88 1.64 -25.28
CA SER A 278 -4.42 2.96 -24.92
C SER A 278 -3.39 4.09 -24.95
N ARG A 279 -2.10 3.76 -25.12
CA ARG A 279 -0.98 4.70 -25.20
C ARG A 279 -0.27 4.65 -26.54
N ASP A 280 -0.92 4.08 -27.55
CA ASP A 280 -0.28 3.80 -28.84
C ASP A 280 0.23 5.06 -29.55
N ALA A 281 -0.55 6.14 -29.48
CA ALA A 281 -0.22 7.42 -30.09
C ALA A 281 0.99 8.06 -29.40
N GLU A 282 0.99 8.08 -28.06
CA GLU A 282 2.08 8.65 -27.28
C GLU A 282 3.37 7.82 -27.39
N LEU A 283 3.27 6.48 -27.41
CA LEU A 283 4.41 5.59 -27.62
C LEU A 283 5.02 5.75 -29.01
N SER A 284 4.18 5.95 -30.04
CA SER A 284 4.64 6.21 -31.41
C SER A 284 5.33 7.57 -31.55
N ALA A 285 4.97 8.54 -30.69
CA ALA A 285 5.58 9.86 -30.64
C ALA A 285 6.80 9.94 -29.69
N ALA A 286 7.08 8.89 -28.93
CA ALA A 286 8.18 8.86 -27.98
C ALA A 286 9.54 8.97 -28.69
N PRO A 287 10.53 9.66 -28.10
CA PRO A 287 11.85 9.81 -28.70
C PRO A 287 12.54 8.44 -28.81
N LEU A 288 13.38 8.29 -29.83
CA LEU A 288 14.29 7.15 -29.94
C LEU A 288 15.39 7.25 -28.88
N ILE A 289 15.85 6.09 -28.40
CA ILE A 289 17.02 6.00 -27.53
C ILE A 289 18.29 6.22 -28.37
N ASN A 290 19.33 6.77 -27.75
CA ASN A 290 20.63 6.97 -28.40
C ASN A 290 21.14 5.66 -29.02
N GLU A 291 21.42 5.69 -30.32
CA GLU A 291 21.83 4.52 -31.11
C GLU A 291 23.11 3.85 -30.60
N GLU A 292 24.07 4.61 -30.07
CA GLU A 292 25.31 4.06 -29.54
C GLU A 292 25.06 3.21 -28.29
N VAL A 293 24.12 3.64 -27.44
CA VAL A 293 23.72 2.92 -26.22
C VAL A 293 23.03 1.61 -26.58
N VAL A 294 22.08 1.66 -27.53
CA VAL A 294 21.38 0.46 -28.01
C VAL A 294 22.34 -0.51 -28.70
N SER A 295 23.27 0.02 -29.51
CA SER A 295 24.32 -0.77 -30.16
C SER A 295 25.30 -1.40 -29.16
N ALA A 296 25.59 -0.73 -28.05
CA ALA A 296 26.38 -1.32 -26.96
C ALA A 296 25.64 -2.49 -26.29
N ALA A 297 24.33 -2.35 -26.05
CA ALA A 297 23.49 -3.44 -25.54
C ALA A 297 23.49 -4.65 -26.49
N CYS A 298 23.23 -4.44 -27.78
CA CYS A 298 23.24 -5.50 -28.80
C CYS A 298 24.58 -6.25 -28.85
N ARG A 299 25.71 -5.53 -28.86
CA ARG A 299 27.05 -6.15 -28.84
C ARG A 299 27.29 -6.98 -27.58
N SER A 300 26.81 -6.50 -26.43
CA SER A 300 26.93 -7.22 -25.16
C SER A 300 26.13 -8.51 -25.16
N PHE A 301 24.89 -8.46 -25.67
CA PHE A 301 24.06 -9.65 -25.87
C PHE A 301 24.73 -10.66 -26.79
N GLU A 302 25.20 -10.23 -27.97
CA GLU A 302 25.86 -11.14 -28.92
C GLU A 302 27.10 -11.80 -28.33
N LYS A 303 27.86 -11.07 -27.50
CA LYS A 303 29.03 -11.59 -26.79
C LYS A 303 28.68 -12.65 -25.74
N MET A 304 27.55 -12.50 -25.02
CA MET A 304 27.14 -13.45 -23.98
C MET A 304 26.44 -14.71 -24.52
N SER A 305 26.03 -14.72 -25.78
CA SER A 305 25.37 -15.87 -26.44
C SER A 305 26.02 -17.24 -26.15
N PRO A 306 27.36 -17.41 -26.18
CA PRO A 306 28.01 -18.69 -25.90
C PRO A 306 27.90 -19.18 -24.43
N LEU A 307 27.50 -18.31 -23.49
CA LEU A 307 27.37 -18.66 -22.07
C LEU A 307 26.04 -19.32 -21.73
N LEU A 308 25.03 -19.17 -22.60
CA LEU A 308 23.66 -19.61 -22.38
C LEU A 308 23.55 -21.14 -22.49
N LYS A 309 22.91 -21.77 -21.52
CA LYS A 309 22.75 -23.22 -21.41
C LYS A 309 21.30 -23.64 -21.33
N THR A 310 20.49 -22.94 -20.55
CA THR A 310 19.10 -23.34 -20.26
C THR A 310 18.11 -22.73 -21.23
N LYS A 311 16.94 -23.35 -21.36
CA LYS A 311 15.85 -22.82 -22.19
C LYS A 311 15.39 -21.43 -21.70
N THR A 312 15.39 -21.22 -20.40
CA THR A 312 15.02 -19.96 -19.74
C THR A 312 15.99 -18.85 -20.10
N GLU A 313 17.30 -19.14 -20.01
CA GLU A 313 18.37 -18.20 -20.37
C GLU A 313 18.27 -17.80 -21.84
N ILE A 314 18.12 -18.78 -22.74
CA ILE A 314 17.99 -18.56 -24.19
C ILE A 314 16.72 -17.75 -24.50
N GLY A 315 15.60 -18.05 -23.83
CA GLY A 315 14.34 -17.34 -24.00
C GLY A 315 14.44 -15.87 -23.57
N MET A 316 14.98 -15.61 -22.38
CA MET A 316 15.15 -14.24 -21.88
C MET A 316 16.15 -13.44 -22.73
N TYR A 317 17.28 -14.06 -23.08
CA TYR A 317 18.24 -13.49 -24.03
C TYR A 317 17.58 -13.09 -25.35
N GLY A 318 16.80 -13.99 -25.96
CA GLY A 318 16.15 -13.74 -27.24
C GLY A 318 15.16 -12.57 -27.17
N LEU A 319 14.38 -12.48 -26.10
CA LEU A 319 13.47 -11.35 -25.87
C LEU A 319 14.23 -10.04 -25.67
N LEU A 320 15.26 -10.02 -24.82
CA LEU A 320 16.05 -8.82 -24.56
C LEU A 320 16.80 -8.33 -25.81
N LEU A 321 17.37 -9.24 -26.59
CA LEU A 321 18.05 -8.89 -27.85
C LEU A 321 17.05 -8.38 -28.90
N SER A 322 15.88 -9.00 -29.02
CA SER A 322 14.82 -8.51 -29.91
C SER A 322 14.38 -7.10 -29.51
N MET A 323 14.18 -6.88 -28.21
CA MET A 323 13.81 -5.59 -27.65
C MET A 323 14.85 -4.51 -27.96
N ALA A 324 16.14 -4.80 -27.73
CA ALA A 324 17.23 -3.90 -28.07
C ALA A 324 17.28 -3.57 -29.56
N ARG A 325 17.12 -4.56 -30.44
CA ARG A 325 17.09 -4.32 -31.89
C ARG A 325 15.91 -3.45 -32.31
N SER A 326 14.73 -3.66 -31.75
CA SER A 326 13.53 -2.84 -32.04
C SER A 326 13.68 -1.39 -31.57
N LEU A 327 14.38 -1.13 -30.46
CA LEU A 327 14.61 0.23 -29.96
C LEU A 327 15.44 1.11 -30.91
N VAL A 328 16.17 0.52 -31.87
CA VAL A 328 16.90 1.27 -32.90
C VAL A 328 15.93 2.03 -33.81
N THR A 329 14.80 1.42 -34.15
CA THR A 329 13.88 1.91 -35.18
C THR A 329 12.54 2.39 -34.62
N SER A 330 12.12 1.89 -33.46
CA SER A 330 10.80 2.17 -32.91
C SER A 330 10.76 2.04 -31.39
N SER A 331 10.51 3.15 -30.71
CA SER A 331 10.28 3.19 -29.26
C SER A 331 9.06 2.37 -28.86
N LYS A 332 8.01 2.36 -29.68
CA LYS A 332 6.80 1.57 -29.45
C LYS A 332 7.07 0.06 -29.52
N GLU A 333 7.77 -0.41 -30.55
CA GLU A 333 8.09 -1.84 -30.69
C GLU A 333 9.07 -2.28 -29.62
N GLY A 334 10.09 -1.46 -29.34
CA GLY A 334 11.07 -1.73 -28.30
C GLY A 334 10.48 -1.72 -26.89
N LYS A 335 9.40 -0.97 -26.62
CA LYS A 335 8.72 -0.94 -25.31
C LYS A 335 7.69 -2.07 -25.13
N SER A 336 7.50 -2.93 -26.13
CA SER A 336 6.55 -4.04 -26.07
C SER A 336 7.05 -5.15 -25.14
N ASP A 337 7.07 -4.85 -23.84
CA ASP A 337 7.65 -5.69 -22.79
C ASP A 337 6.71 -6.84 -22.37
N ILE A 338 5.52 -6.93 -22.98
CA ILE A 338 4.49 -7.92 -22.63
C ILE A 338 5.09 -9.33 -22.65
N CYS A 339 5.89 -9.65 -23.65
CA CYS A 339 6.53 -10.95 -23.78
C CYS A 339 7.53 -11.23 -22.65
N LEU A 340 8.28 -10.21 -22.21
CA LEU A 340 9.29 -10.34 -21.16
C LEU A 340 8.66 -10.52 -19.79
N TYR A 341 7.67 -9.69 -19.45
CA TYR A 341 6.91 -9.87 -18.22
C TYR A 341 6.13 -11.18 -18.21
N GLN A 342 5.56 -11.59 -19.35
CA GLN A 342 4.93 -12.90 -19.49
C GLN A 342 5.91 -14.06 -19.24
N LEU A 343 7.17 -13.96 -19.71
CA LEU A 343 8.21 -14.95 -19.42
C LEU A 343 8.41 -15.07 -17.90
N PHE A 344 8.58 -13.95 -17.19
CA PHE A 344 8.74 -13.96 -15.73
C PHE A 344 7.54 -14.58 -15.00
N MET A 345 6.33 -14.18 -15.39
CA MET A 345 5.10 -14.61 -14.73
C MET A 345 4.79 -16.09 -14.97
N MET A 346 5.15 -16.64 -16.13
CA MET A 346 4.84 -18.02 -16.53
C MET A 346 5.97 -19.02 -16.33
N MET A 347 7.19 -18.56 -15.98
CA MET A 347 8.34 -19.43 -15.77
C MET A 347 8.03 -20.53 -14.73
N PRO A 348 8.37 -21.80 -14.95
CA PRO A 348 8.21 -22.86 -13.95
C PRO A 348 8.91 -22.55 -12.63
N HIS A 349 8.44 -23.14 -11.52
CA HIS A 349 8.98 -22.81 -10.19
C HIS A 349 10.47 -23.16 -10.04
N GLU A 350 10.91 -24.31 -10.57
CA GLU A 350 12.32 -24.72 -10.52
C GLU A 350 13.22 -23.77 -11.33
N GLU A 351 12.82 -23.45 -12.56
CA GLU A 351 13.51 -22.46 -13.40
C GLU A 351 13.55 -21.08 -12.73
N PHE A 352 12.49 -20.67 -12.04
CA PHE A 352 12.46 -19.40 -11.31
C PHE A 352 13.43 -19.38 -10.12
N ARG A 353 13.56 -20.50 -9.40
CA ARG A 353 14.53 -20.63 -8.31
C ARG A 353 15.97 -20.55 -8.83
N GLU A 354 16.25 -21.19 -9.96
CA GLU A 354 17.57 -21.10 -10.61
C GLU A 354 17.83 -19.69 -11.14
N PHE A 355 16.81 -19.06 -11.74
CA PHE A 355 16.92 -17.70 -12.28
C PHE A 355 17.22 -16.65 -11.21
N THR A 356 16.66 -16.80 -10.01
CA THR A 356 16.87 -15.89 -8.88
C THR A 356 18.04 -16.28 -7.97
N ASP A 357 18.76 -17.36 -8.27
CA ASP A 357 19.92 -17.79 -7.49
C ASP A 357 21.10 -16.81 -7.68
N SER A 358 21.58 -16.22 -6.59
CA SER A 358 22.75 -15.34 -6.57
C SER A 358 24.08 -16.05 -6.84
N LYS A 359 24.07 -17.37 -7.05
CA LYS A 359 25.23 -18.13 -7.53
C LYS A 359 25.18 -18.39 -9.04
N ASN A 360 24.04 -18.20 -9.69
CA ASN A 360 23.95 -18.37 -11.13
C ASN A 360 24.45 -17.09 -11.83
N GLU A 361 25.71 -17.12 -12.26
CA GLU A 361 26.37 -15.98 -12.92
C GLU A 361 25.67 -15.58 -14.23
N VAL A 362 25.15 -16.54 -15.00
CA VAL A 362 24.48 -16.27 -16.29
C VAL A 362 23.12 -15.62 -16.07
N CYS A 363 22.35 -16.08 -15.09
CA CYS A 363 21.08 -15.44 -14.75
C CYS A 363 21.27 -14.06 -14.13
N GLN A 364 22.28 -13.85 -13.28
CA GLN A 364 22.62 -12.50 -12.80
C GLN A 364 23.02 -11.56 -13.93
N LEU A 365 23.78 -12.07 -14.90
CA LEU A 365 24.14 -11.32 -16.10
C LEU A 365 22.88 -10.92 -16.90
N LEU A 366 21.94 -11.84 -17.12
CA LEU A 366 20.67 -11.55 -17.79
C LEU A 366 19.81 -10.55 -17.01
N GLN A 367 19.75 -10.67 -15.68
CA GLN A 367 19.08 -9.71 -14.81
C GLN A 367 19.69 -8.31 -14.91
N ALA A 368 21.01 -8.18 -14.94
CA ALA A 368 21.69 -6.89 -15.11
C ALA A 368 21.35 -6.26 -16.47
N HIS A 369 21.34 -7.05 -17.54
CA HIS A 369 20.92 -6.57 -18.85
C HIS A 369 19.45 -6.13 -18.87
N PHE A 370 18.56 -6.89 -18.23
CA PHE A 370 17.16 -6.52 -18.11
C PHE A 370 16.97 -5.18 -17.40
N VAL A 371 17.60 -4.98 -16.25
CA VAL A 371 17.50 -3.73 -15.50
C VAL A 371 18.11 -2.57 -16.30
N ALA A 372 19.27 -2.77 -16.94
CA ALA A 372 19.88 -1.75 -17.79
C ALA A 372 18.99 -1.36 -18.97
N MET A 373 18.32 -2.34 -19.60
CA MET A 373 17.34 -2.09 -20.65
C MET A 373 16.15 -1.26 -20.13
N GLN A 374 15.59 -1.59 -18.96
CA GLN A 374 14.53 -0.80 -18.35
C GLN A 374 14.97 0.66 -18.10
N LEU A 375 16.20 0.86 -17.60
CA LEU A 375 16.73 2.19 -17.31
C LEU A 375 16.90 3.04 -18.56
N ILE A 376 17.47 2.51 -19.64
CA ILE A 376 17.61 3.28 -20.89
C ILE A 376 16.24 3.57 -21.53
N MET A 377 15.22 2.74 -21.25
CA MET A 377 13.85 2.94 -21.72
C MET A 377 13.03 3.90 -20.83
N THR A 378 13.59 4.45 -19.75
CA THR A 378 12.89 5.41 -18.89
C THR A 378 12.23 6.57 -19.67
N PRO A 379 12.89 7.22 -20.65
CA PRO A 379 12.27 8.31 -21.43
C PRO A 379 11.03 7.88 -22.22
N ILE A 380 10.97 6.62 -22.66
CA ILE A 380 9.82 6.05 -23.37
C ILE A 380 8.74 5.67 -22.37
N SER A 381 9.14 5.01 -21.28
CA SER A 381 8.24 4.50 -20.26
C SER A 381 7.41 5.61 -19.61
N ARG A 382 7.93 6.85 -19.55
CA ARG A 382 7.20 8.06 -19.09
C ARG A 382 5.81 8.23 -19.73
N VAL A 383 5.62 7.72 -20.94
CA VAL A 383 4.30 7.71 -21.61
C VAL A 383 3.23 6.97 -20.79
N GLU A 384 3.59 5.93 -20.05
CA GLU A 384 2.66 5.12 -19.24
C GLU A 384 2.02 5.93 -18.10
N TRP A 385 2.66 7.01 -17.63
CA TRP A 385 2.14 7.87 -16.57
C TRP A 385 1.04 8.83 -17.05
N GLY A 386 0.88 9.03 -18.36
CA GLY A 386 -0.19 9.85 -18.93
C GLY A 386 -0.22 11.28 -18.37
N LYS A 387 -1.33 11.66 -17.70
CA LYS A 387 -1.57 13.01 -17.16
C LYS A 387 -1.33 13.13 -15.64
N ARG A 388 -0.72 12.12 -15.03
CA ARG A 388 -0.39 12.13 -13.60
C ARG A 388 0.56 13.31 -13.28
N LYS A 389 0.41 13.91 -12.09
CA LYS A 389 1.12 15.15 -11.67
C LYS A 389 1.73 15.13 -10.26
N SER A 390 1.61 14.03 -9.51
CA SER A 390 2.13 13.89 -8.15
C SER A 390 3.67 14.00 -8.09
N PRO A 391 4.24 14.74 -7.13
CA PRO A 391 5.69 14.94 -6.97
C PRO A 391 6.53 13.66 -6.85
N THR A 392 5.94 12.58 -6.34
CA THR A 392 6.56 11.25 -6.24
C THR A 392 6.85 10.59 -7.59
N GLU A 393 6.14 11.02 -8.64
CA GLU A 393 6.11 10.38 -9.95
C GLU A 393 7.43 10.51 -10.71
N MET A 394 8.19 11.58 -10.48
CA MET A 394 9.56 11.73 -11.00
C MET A 394 10.59 10.98 -10.15
N GLN A 395 10.25 10.60 -8.92
CA GLN A 395 11.23 10.14 -7.94
C GLN A 395 11.53 8.64 -8.03
N THR A 396 10.64 7.82 -8.64
CA THR A 396 10.93 6.39 -8.91
C THR A 396 11.85 6.15 -10.12
N GLU A 397 12.01 7.16 -10.97
CA GLU A 397 12.88 7.06 -12.14
C GLU A 397 14.33 6.81 -11.70
N GLY A 398 14.98 5.86 -12.36
CA GLY A 398 16.36 5.51 -12.05
C GLY A 398 16.58 4.78 -10.73
N ARG A 399 15.56 4.56 -9.88
CA ARG A 399 15.75 3.85 -8.60
C ARG A 399 16.19 2.41 -8.78
N THR A 400 15.75 1.76 -9.84
CA THR A 400 16.19 0.42 -10.23
C THR A 400 17.69 0.37 -10.57
N GLY A 401 18.36 1.51 -10.76
CA GLY A 401 19.82 1.58 -10.86
C GLY A 401 20.55 1.02 -9.65
N ARG A 402 19.93 1.04 -8.46
CA ARG A 402 20.49 0.39 -7.26
C ARG A 402 20.55 -1.14 -7.40
N TRP A 403 19.64 -1.74 -8.16
CA TRP A 403 19.69 -3.17 -8.46
C TRP A 403 20.91 -3.50 -9.33
N LEU A 404 21.28 -2.64 -10.29
CA LEU A 404 22.52 -2.80 -11.05
C LEU A 404 23.74 -2.78 -10.13
N THR A 405 23.81 -1.83 -9.19
CA THR A 405 24.88 -1.78 -8.19
C THR A 405 25.00 -3.10 -7.43
N THR A 406 23.88 -3.64 -6.94
CA THR A 406 23.84 -4.93 -6.23
C THR A 406 24.30 -6.08 -7.11
N LEU A 407 23.79 -6.17 -8.35
CA LEU A 407 24.14 -7.22 -9.31
C LEU A 407 25.63 -7.16 -9.68
N HIS A 408 26.16 -5.99 -10.03
CA HIS A 408 27.56 -5.83 -10.41
C HIS A 408 28.52 -6.16 -9.27
N ASN A 409 28.17 -5.82 -8.03
CA ASN A 409 28.98 -6.16 -6.86
C ASN A 409 29.04 -7.68 -6.59
N ALA A 410 27.99 -8.41 -6.97
CA ALA A 410 27.94 -9.87 -6.85
C ALA A 410 28.64 -10.60 -8.02
N MET A 411 28.83 -9.93 -9.16
CA MET A 411 29.38 -10.54 -10.37
C MET A 411 30.91 -10.72 -10.31
N PRO A 412 31.45 -11.89 -10.69
CA PRO A 412 32.87 -12.16 -10.63
C PRO A 412 33.65 -11.42 -11.73
N PRO A 413 34.97 -11.18 -11.54
CA PRO A 413 35.77 -10.38 -12.47
C PRO A 413 35.84 -10.93 -13.91
N HIS A 414 35.80 -12.26 -14.10
CA HIS A 414 35.84 -12.87 -15.44
C HIS A 414 34.60 -12.55 -16.28
N MET A 415 33.49 -12.21 -15.62
CA MET A 415 32.26 -11.85 -16.32
C MET A 415 32.23 -10.39 -16.80
N ARG A 416 33.16 -9.53 -16.35
CA ARG A 416 33.15 -8.08 -16.62
C ARG A 416 32.97 -7.74 -18.10
N GLY A 417 33.65 -8.48 -18.97
CA GLY A 417 33.59 -8.24 -20.42
C GLY A 417 32.19 -8.43 -21.04
N TYR A 418 31.24 -9.05 -20.35
CA TYR A 418 29.88 -9.29 -20.84
C TYR A 418 28.86 -8.27 -20.34
N TYR A 419 29.23 -7.33 -19.47
CA TYR A 419 28.27 -6.36 -18.91
C TYR A 419 28.83 -4.93 -18.81
N GLU A 420 29.90 -4.61 -19.55
CA GLU A 420 30.54 -3.28 -19.52
C GLU A 420 29.55 -2.14 -19.83
N TRP A 421 28.61 -2.35 -20.75
CA TRP A 421 27.60 -1.33 -21.06
C TRP A 421 26.63 -1.10 -19.89
N THR A 422 26.27 -2.14 -19.13
CA THR A 422 25.40 -2.00 -17.95
C THR A 422 26.07 -1.22 -16.83
N LEU A 423 27.40 -1.32 -16.68
CA LEU A 423 28.19 -0.46 -15.78
C LEU A 423 28.14 1.01 -16.20
N TRP A 424 28.17 1.28 -17.52
CA TRP A 424 27.98 2.62 -18.04
C TRP A 424 26.57 3.14 -17.75
N VAL A 425 25.53 2.32 -17.95
CA VAL A 425 24.13 2.68 -17.64
C VAL A 425 23.96 2.99 -16.15
N GLU A 426 24.51 2.16 -15.27
CA GLU A 426 24.53 2.40 -13.82
C GLU A 426 25.16 3.75 -13.50
N LYS A 427 26.34 4.04 -14.06
CA LYS A 427 27.02 5.31 -13.82
C LYS A 427 26.20 6.50 -14.33
N ALA A 428 25.65 6.41 -15.55
CA ALA A 428 24.82 7.45 -16.15
C ALA A 428 23.57 7.75 -15.33
N ASN A 429 23.02 6.75 -14.65
CA ASN A 429 21.85 6.88 -13.78
C ASN A 429 22.09 7.75 -12.52
N TYR A 430 23.33 7.86 -12.05
CA TYR A 430 23.67 8.66 -10.86
C TYR A 430 24.28 10.04 -11.21
N THR A 431 24.57 10.29 -12.49
CA THR A 431 25.18 11.56 -12.95
C THR A 431 24.19 12.52 -13.60
N ASN A 432 22.98 12.06 -13.90
CA ASN A 432 21.84 12.85 -14.39
C ASN A 432 20.86 13.10 -13.25
#